data_AF-A0A925A542-F1
#
_entry.id   AF-A0A925A542-F1
#
_cell.length_a   1.000
_cell.length_b   1.000
_cell.length_c   1.000
_cell.angle_alpha   90.00
_cell.angle_beta   90.00
_cell.angle_gamma   90.00
#
_symmetry.space_group_name_H-M   'P 1'
#
loop_
_entity.id
_entity.type
_entity.pdbx_description
1 polymer ?
#
loop_
_entity_poly.entity_id
_entity_poly.type
_entity_poly.pdbx_seq_one_letter_code
_entity_poly.pdbx_strand_id
1 'polypeptide(L)'
;GYPVLVRPSYVLGGRGMEIVYDSPSLADYFERVAGQGIVGPDHPLLVDRFLDDAVEIDIDALYDGEELYVGGVMEHIEEAGIHSGDSSCTLPPVTLGRDQIERVVEATHAIARGIGVRGLINVQFAIGAGVLYVLEANPRASRTVPFVAKALGLPIAKAASLIMVGQSIRSLVESGMLPAADGSVVPMDSPVAVKEAVLPFKRFRTTEGLIVDSVLGPEMRSTGEVMGIDSNFPKAFAKSQEAAYGGLPTSGSVFVSVADRDKRAIILPVLRLQQLGFEILATLGTAEILSRNGIAARVVRKFDHGDVSVKGEPSIVELINLSQVDIVINTPSGRSARVDGYEIRAAAVAADLPLFTTIAQLGAAGASIESIRDGFEVKSLQDYASERADRLAALV
;
A
#
# COMPACT_ATOMS: atom_id res chain seq x y z
N GLY A 1 8.22 -12.94 20.22
CA GLY A 1 6.79 -13.20 20.47
C GLY A 1 6.06 -13.05 19.16
N TYR A 2 5.08 -13.91 18.89
CA TYR A 2 4.30 -13.90 17.65
C TYR A 2 3.32 -12.70 17.58
N PRO A 3 2.88 -12.29 16.39
CA PRO A 3 3.35 -12.75 15.07
C PRO A 3 4.79 -12.33 14.76
N VAL A 4 5.49 -13.13 13.95
CA VAL A 4 6.86 -12.86 13.49
C VAL A 4 6.91 -12.83 11.97
N LEU A 5 7.77 -11.98 11.41
CA LEU A 5 8.07 -11.94 9.99
C LEU A 5 9.38 -12.70 9.76
N VAL A 6 9.34 -13.78 8.99
CA VAL A 6 10.55 -14.49 8.56
C VAL A 6 11.06 -13.88 7.26
N ARG A 7 12.36 -13.55 7.23
CA ARG A 7 13.00 -12.85 6.10
C ARG A 7 14.29 -13.55 5.67
N PRO A 8 14.30 -14.24 4.52
CA PRO A 8 15.52 -14.75 3.93
C PRO A 8 16.50 -13.62 3.59
N SER A 9 17.80 -13.89 3.70
CA SER A 9 18.84 -12.92 3.31
C SER A 9 19.09 -12.91 1.80
N TYR A 10 19.59 -11.79 1.26
CA TYR A 10 19.97 -11.62 -0.16
C TYR A 10 18.85 -11.86 -1.18
N VAL A 11 17.60 -11.66 -0.78
CA VAL A 11 16.44 -11.70 -1.67
C VAL A 11 15.97 -10.29 -2.03
N LEU A 12 15.36 -10.16 -3.21
CA LEU A 12 14.66 -8.96 -3.65
C LEU A 12 13.18 -9.31 -3.84
N GLY A 13 12.29 -8.34 -3.61
CA GLY A 13 10.85 -8.55 -3.79
C GLY A 13 10.19 -9.37 -2.67
N GLY A 14 10.86 -9.54 -1.52
CA GLY A 14 10.32 -10.30 -0.40
C GLY A 14 10.20 -11.81 -0.64
N ARG A 15 10.97 -12.37 -1.58
CA ARG A 15 10.92 -13.80 -1.92
C ARG A 15 11.12 -14.68 -0.69
N GLY A 16 10.14 -15.55 -0.42
CA GLY A 16 10.16 -16.46 0.72
C GLY A 16 9.94 -15.79 2.08
N MET A 17 9.52 -14.52 2.10
CA MET A 17 9.07 -13.87 3.34
C MET A 17 7.67 -14.37 3.72
N GLU A 18 7.41 -14.52 5.03
CA GLU A 18 6.09 -14.95 5.52
C GLU A 18 5.81 -14.40 6.92
N ILE A 19 4.55 -14.02 7.17
CA ILE A 19 4.08 -13.66 8.51
C ILE A 19 3.57 -14.93 9.20
N VAL A 20 4.24 -15.30 10.27
CA VAL A 20 4.01 -16.53 11.02
C VAL A 20 3.37 -16.19 12.37
N TYR A 21 2.25 -16.85 12.69
CA TYR A 21 1.42 -16.53 13.86
C TYR A 21 1.60 -17.50 15.03
N ASP A 22 2.17 -18.68 14.80
CA ASP A 22 2.36 -19.71 15.81
C ASP A 22 3.56 -20.62 15.49
N SER A 23 4.02 -21.39 16.47
CA SER A 23 5.16 -22.29 16.31
C SER A 23 4.93 -23.43 15.31
N PRO A 24 3.75 -24.06 15.24
CA PRO A 24 3.46 -25.05 14.19
C PRO A 24 3.61 -24.48 12.78
N SER A 25 3.15 -23.25 12.53
CA SER A 25 3.28 -22.59 11.22
C SER A 25 4.74 -22.24 10.91
N LEU A 26 5.55 -21.93 11.94
CA LEU A 26 6.99 -21.73 11.76
C LEU A 26 7.72 -23.02 11.34
N ALA A 27 7.36 -24.14 11.95
CA ALA A 27 7.91 -25.44 11.58
C ALA A 27 7.55 -25.82 10.13
N ASP A 28 6.27 -25.66 9.76
CA ASP A 28 5.79 -25.87 8.38
C ASP A 28 6.55 -25.01 7.35
N TYR A 29 6.81 -23.74 7.67
CA TYR A 29 7.63 -22.86 6.82
C TYR A 29 9.00 -23.48 6.54
N PHE A 30 9.72 -23.95 7.58
CA PHE A 30 11.04 -24.57 7.42
C PHE A 30 10.99 -25.84 6.56
N GLU A 31 9.94 -26.64 6.66
CA GLU A 31 9.74 -27.83 5.81
C GLU A 31 9.52 -27.44 4.35
N ARG A 32 8.70 -26.42 4.08
CA ARG A 32 8.40 -25.95 2.72
C ARG A 32 9.61 -25.33 2.01
N VAL A 33 10.45 -24.60 2.76
CA VAL A 33 11.65 -23.95 2.20
C VAL A 33 12.88 -24.85 2.17
N ALA A 34 12.80 -26.05 2.76
CA ALA A 34 13.89 -27.02 2.75
C ALA A 34 14.32 -27.32 1.30
N GLY A 35 15.62 -27.17 1.01
CA GLY A 35 16.18 -27.44 -0.32
C GLY A 35 15.97 -26.34 -1.35
N GLN A 36 15.30 -25.22 -1.02
CA GLN A 36 15.14 -24.08 -1.95
C GLN A 36 16.38 -23.16 -2.03
N GLY A 37 17.41 -23.41 -1.20
CA GLY A 37 18.65 -22.63 -1.18
C GLY A 37 18.52 -21.20 -0.65
N ILE A 38 17.37 -20.83 -0.08
CA ILE A 38 17.12 -19.49 0.49
C ILE A 38 17.48 -19.37 1.98
N VAL A 39 17.64 -20.50 2.67
CA VAL A 39 18.07 -20.55 4.08
C VAL A 39 19.19 -21.60 4.20
N GLY A 40 20.30 -21.20 4.82
CA GLY A 40 21.47 -22.06 4.98
C GLY A 40 22.58 -21.40 5.81
N PRO A 41 23.73 -22.07 5.99
CA PRO A 41 24.84 -21.54 6.80
C PRO A 41 25.33 -20.16 6.34
N ASP A 42 25.38 -19.94 5.02
CA ASP A 42 25.79 -18.66 4.41
C ASP A 42 24.60 -17.70 4.15
N HIS A 43 23.39 -18.13 4.48
CA HIS A 43 22.14 -17.41 4.24
C HIS A 43 21.26 -17.41 5.51
N PRO A 44 21.60 -16.57 6.52
CA PRO A 44 20.84 -16.53 7.76
C PRO A 44 19.41 -16.06 7.48
N LEU A 45 18.46 -16.66 8.20
CA LEU A 45 17.06 -16.23 8.23
C LEU A 45 16.89 -15.21 9.35
N LEU A 46 16.44 -14.01 9.02
CA LEU A 46 16.07 -13.01 10.02
C LEU A 46 14.65 -13.29 10.49
N VAL A 47 14.43 -13.20 11.81
CA VAL A 47 13.12 -13.39 12.43
C VAL A 47 12.80 -12.15 13.24
N ASP A 48 11.96 -11.29 12.68
CA ASP A 48 11.56 -10.03 13.31
C ASP A 48 10.19 -10.15 13.95
N ARG A 49 9.95 -9.32 14.97
CA ARG A 49 8.60 -9.11 15.46
C ARG A 49 7.80 -8.39 14.37
N PHE A 50 6.65 -8.93 14.01
CA PHE A 50 5.75 -8.27 13.08
C PHE A 50 5.12 -7.04 13.74
N LEU A 51 5.11 -5.92 13.01
CA LEU A 51 4.56 -4.64 13.47
C LEU A 51 3.12 -4.51 12.96
N ASP A 52 2.18 -5.00 13.76
CA ASP A 52 0.75 -4.94 13.45
C ASP A 52 0.26 -3.47 13.39
N ASP A 53 -0.65 -3.16 12.47
CA ASP A 53 -1.24 -1.83 12.24
C ASP A 53 -0.21 -0.68 12.08
N ALA A 54 0.99 -0.95 11.56
CA ALA A 54 2.02 0.07 11.37
C ALA A 54 1.96 0.70 9.98
N VAL A 55 2.18 2.01 9.90
CA VAL A 55 2.29 2.74 8.62
C VAL A 55 3.67 2.51 8.04
N GLU A 56 3.75 1.98 6.82
CA GLU A 56 5.02 1.82 6.09
C GLU A 56 5.39 3.11 5.33
N ILE A 57 6.68 3.43 5.32
CA ILE A 57 7.22 4.67 4.78
C ILE A 57 8.43 4.32 3.91
N ASP A 58 8.46 4.85 2.70
CA ASP A 58 9.64 4.84 1.85
C ASP A 58 10.22 6.26 1.77
N ILE A 59 11.54 6.38 1.87
CA ILE A 59 12.24 7.63 1.55
C ILE A 59 13.35 7.34 0.55
N ASP A 60 13.31 8.06 -0.57
CA ASP A 60 14.40 8.10 -1.54
C ASP A 60 15.20 9.38 -1.31
N ALA A 61 16.53 9.26 -1.18
CA ALA A 61 17.42 10.39 -0.93
C ALA A 61 18.77 10.23 -1.65
N LEU A 62 19.45 11.36 -1.84
CA LEU A 62 20.82 11.45 -2.33
C LEU A 62 21.75 11.78 -1.17
N TYR A 63 22.92 11.14 -1.12
CA TYR A 63 23.98 11.48 -0.17
C TYR A 63 25.31 11.57 -0.93
N ASP A 64 26.00 12.70 -0.84
CA ASP A 64 27.30 12.91 -1.49
C ASP A 64 28.50 12.64 -0.57
N GLY A 65 28.22 12.34 0.70
CA GLY A 65 29.21 12.14 1.75
C GLY A 65 29.21 13.20 2.83
N GLU A 66 28.64 14.36 2.55
CA GLU A 66 28.55 15.48 3.47
C GLU A 66 27.08 15.86 3.69
N GLU A 67 26.32 16.03 2.61
CA GLU A 67 24.95 16.50 2.62
C GLU A 67 23.98 15.40 2.22
N LEU A 68 22.81 15.37 2.87
CA LEU A 68 21.65 14.58 2.44
C LEU A 68 20.71 15.50 1.68
N TYR A 69 20.24 15.05 0.53
CA TYR A 69 19.18 15.70 -0.23
C TYR A 69 18.01 14.74 -0.38
N VAL A 70 16.87 15.04 0.24
CA VAL A 70 15.69 14.19 0.19
C VAL A 70 15.07 14.26 -1.20
N GLY A 71 14.93 13.12 -1.86
CA GLY A 71 14.20 13.00 -3.11
C GLY A 71 12.69 13.12 -2.86
N GLY A 72 12.18 12.35 -1.91
CA GLY A 72 10.79 12.41 -1.46
C GLY A 72 10.51 11.39 -0.37
N VAL A 73 9.55 11.71 0.50
CA VAL A 73 9.01 10.81 1.52
C VAL A 73 7.65 10.32 1.04
N MET A 74 7.45 9.01 1.04
CA MET A 74 6.25 8.34 0.59
C MET A 74 5.61 7.60 1.76
N GLU A 75 4.30 7.69 1.87
CA GLU A 75 3.51 6.95 2.84
C GLU A 75 2.73 5.86 2.11
N HIS A 76 2.83 4.61 2.57
CA HIS A 76 2.02 3.54 1.99
C HIS A 76 0.58 3.63 2.47
N ILE A 77 -0.36 3.28 1.60
CA ILE A 77 -1.77 3.18 1.98
C ILE A 77 -1.97 1.89 2.78
N GLU A 78 -1.40 0.79 2.32
CA GLU A 78 -1.39 -0.49 3.01
C GLU A 78 -0.47 -0.46 4.24
N GLU A 79 -0.81 -1.28 5.23
CA GLU A 79 -0.02 -1.45 6.45
C GLU A 79 1.29 -2.23 6.19
N ALA A 80 2.26 -2.00 7.06
CA ALA A 80 3.53 -2.72 7.04
C ALA A 80 3.29 -4.23 7.12
N GLY A 81 3.87 -4.97 6.18
CA GLY A 81 3.61 -6.41 6.00
C GLY A 81 3.04 -6.77 4.65
N ILE A 82 2.46 -5.80 3.95
CA ILE A 82 2.26 -5.86 2.51
C ILE A 82 3.51 -5.29 1.85
N HIS A 83 4.06 -6.02 0.89
CA HIS A 83 5.31 -5.64 0.26
C HIS A 83 5.19 -4.28 -0.47
N SER A 84 6.13 -3.37 -0.24
CA SER A 84 6.20 -2.02 -0.84
C SER A 84 6.00 -1.93 -2.37
N GLY A 85 6.30 -3.01 -3.09
CA GLY A 85 6.07 -3.13 -4.53
C GLY A 85 4.60 -3.38 -4.93
N ASP A 86 3.81 -3.94 -4.03
CA ASP A 86 2.38 -4.19 -4.20
C ASP A 86 1.53 -3.14 -3.47
N SER A 87 2.10 -2.43 -2.50
CA SER A 87 1.43 -1.31 -1.84
C SER A 87 1.24 -0.12 -2.79
N SER A 88 0.09 0.51 -2.68
CA SER A 88 -0.10 1.89 -3.07
C SER A 88 0.67 2.83 -2.14
N CYS A 89 1.12 3.96 -2.66
CA CYS A 89 1.73 4.99 -1.82
C CYS A 89 1.40 6.40 -2.27
N THR A 90 1.48 7.35 -1.33
CA THR A 90 1.22 8.76 -1.55
C THR A 90 2.50 9.58 -1.42
N LEU A 91 2.61 10.60 -2.25
CA LEU A 91 3.61 11.66 -2.14
C LEU A 91 2.92 13.01 -2.36
N PRO A 92 2.91 13.93 -1.40
CA PRO A 92 3.46 13.78 -0.04
C PRO A 92 2.73 12.72 0.80
N PRO A 93 3.26 12.38 1.99
CA PRO A 93 2.50 11.68 3.02
C PRO A 93 1.21 12.45 3.34
N VAL A 94 0.11 11.72 3.53
CA VAL A 94 -1.23 12.30 3.73
C VAL A 94 -1.70 12.20 5.18
N THR A 95 -1.09 11.34 6.00
CA THR A 95 -1.39 11.21 7.43
C THR A 95 -0.20 11.49 8.35
N LEU A 96 1.03 11.48 7.83
CA LEU A 96 2.21 11.74 8.65
C LEU A 96 2.36 13.21 9.03
N GLY A 97 2.63 13.45 10.32
CA GLY A 97 2.94 14.77 10.84
C GLY A 97 4.38 15.22 10.54
N ARG A 98 4.64 16.53 10.62
CA ARG A 98 5.97 17.11 10.38
C ARG A 98 7.07 16.46 11.22
N ASP A 99 6.84 16.31 12.52
CA ASP A 99 7.81 15.69 13.44
C ASP A 99 8.15 14.25 13.05
N GLN A 100 7.20 13.50 12.46
CA GLN A 100 7.46 12.14 11.98
C GLN A 100 8.33 12.16 10.72
N ILE A 101 8.05 13.08 9.79
CA ILE A 101 8.86 13.28 8.58
C ILE A 101 10.30 13.69 8.96
N GLU A 102 10.47 14.63 9.90
CA GLU A 102 11.78 15.06 10.38
C GLU A 102 12.58 13.90 10.98
N ARG A 103 11.94 13.04 11.80
CA ARG A 103 12.57 11.82 12.34
C ARG A 103 13.00 10.83 11.25
N VAL A 104 12.19 10.66 10.21
CA VAL A 104 12.52 9.81 9.04
C VAL A 104 13.74 10.37 8.30
N VAL A 105 13.79 11.68 8.07
CA VAL A 105 14.92 12.34 7.40
C VAL A 105 16.20 12.24 8.25
N GLU A 106 16.12 12.49 9.55
CA GLU A 106 17.26 12.38 10.47
C GLU A 106 17.82 10.95 10.50
N ALA A 107 16.95 9.95 10.65
CA ALA A 107 17.34 8.54 10.63
C ALA A 107 17.99 8.15 9.29
N THR A 108 17.42 8.63 8.17
CA THR A 108 17.97 8.39 6.83
C THR A 108 19.36 8.99 6.66
N HIS A 109 19.58 10.20 7.16
CA HIS A 109 20.91 10.82 7.14
C HIS A 109 21.92 10.01 7.96
N ALA A 110 21.54 9.60 9.18
CA ALA A 110 22.41 8.80 10.04
C ALA A 110 22.80 7.46 9.38
N ILE A 111 21.83 6.79 8.74
CA ILE A 111 22.05 5.54 7.99
C ILE A 111 22.96 5.78 6.78
N ALA A 112 22.67 6.78 5.95
CA ALA A 112 23.45 7.09 4.76
C ALA A 112 24.92 7.38 5.10
N ARG A 113 25.15 8.14 6.18
CA ARG A 113 26.48 8.42 6.72
C ARG A 113 27.17 7.17 7.25
N GLY A 114 26.47 6.36 8.05
CA GLY A 114 27.02 5.14 8.64
C GLY A 114 27.42 4.08 7.62
N ILE A 115 26.65 3.98 6.52
CA ILE A 115 26.95 3.07 5.39
C ILE A 115 28.04 3.66 4.49
N GLY A 116 28.19 4.99 4.44
CA GLY A 116 29.11 5.66 3.54
C GLY A 116 28.57 5.78 2.10
N VAL A 117 27.27 6.03 1.96
CA VAL A 117 26.61 6.17 0.64
C VAL A 117 27.26 7.27 -0.20
N ARG A 118 27.28 7.07 -1.52
CA ARG A 118 27.65 8.06 -2.54
C ARG A 118 26.69 7.93 -3.72
N GLY A 119 25.67 8.79 -3.76
CA GLY A 119 24.56 8.70 -4.72
C GLY A 119 23.24 8.37 -4.02
N LEU A 120 22.47 7.43 -4.58
CA LEU A 120 21.12 7.10 -4.11
C LEU A 120 21.12 6.16 -2.90
N ILE A 121 20.20 6.43 -1.97
CA ILE A 121 19.76 5.51 -0.93
C ILE A 121 18.23 5.52 -0.87
N ASN A 122 17.64 4.34 -0.70
CA ASN A 122 16.27 4.17 -0.27
C ASN A 122 16.27 3.57 1.14
N VAL A 123 15.42 4.07 2.02
CA VAL A 123 15.24 3.50 3.36
C VAL A 123 13.74 3.27 3.59
N GLN A 124 13.41 2.09 4.09
CA GLN A 124 12.06 1.71 4.48
C GLN A 124 11.93 1.77 5.99
N PHE A 125 10.86 2.41 6.44
CA PHE A 125 10.52 2.54 7.85
C PHE A 125 9.10 2.04 8.11
N ALA A 126 8.81 1.74 9.37
CA ALA A 126 7.46 1.56 9.87
C ALA A 126 7.24 2.46 11.08
N ILE A 127 6.05 3.07 11.18
CA ILE A 127 5.61 3.77 12.39
C ILE A 127 4.46 3.00 13.03
N GLY A 128 4.72 2.44 14.20
CA GLY A 128 3.73 1.74 15.02
C GLY A 128 3.71 2.31 16.43
N ALA A 129 2.53 2.64 16.95
CA ALA A 129 2.33 3.22 18.29
C ALA A 129 3.28 4.42 18.60
N GLY A 130 3.55 5.27 17.60
CA GLY A 130 4.42 6.45 17.72
C GLY A 130 5.93 6.18 17.67
N VAL A 131 6.34 4.91 17.59
CA VAL A 131 7.74 4.50 17.48
C VAL A 131 8.10 4.32 16.01
N LEU A 132 9.22 4.92 15.60
CA LEU A 132 9.80 4.77 14.26
C LEU A 132 10.76 3.59 14.26
N TYR A 133 10.50 2.61 13.40
CA TYR A 133 11.32 1.43 13.20
C TYR A 133 11.98 1.48 11.83
N VAL A 134 13.26 1.10 11.74
CA VAL A 134 13.94 0.89 10.46
C VAL A 134 13.63 -0.53 10.00
N LEU A 135 13.09 -0.68 8.79
CA LEU A 135 12.85 -2.00 8.19
C LEU A 135 14.07 -2.48 7.41
N GLU A 136 14.52 -1.68 6.44
CA GLU A 136 15.72 -1.94 5.65
C GLU A 136 16.28 -0.68 5.02
N ALA A 137 17.56 -0.73 4.64
CA ALA A 137 18.23 0.31 3.87
C ALA A 137 18.84 -0.29 2.60
N ASN A 138 18.53 0.33 1.47
CA ASN A 138 18.96 -0.04 0.14
C ASN A 138 19.89 1.06 -0.41
N PRO A 139 21.23 0.93 -0.29
CA PRO A 139 22.20 1.93 -0.76
C PRO A 139 22.37 1.89 -2.29
N ARG A 140 21.25 2.04 -3.00
CA ARG A 140 21.11 1.98 -4.46
C ARG A 140 19.80 2.67 -4.86
N ALA A 141 19.58 2.80 -6.16
CA ALA A 141 18.27 3.18 -6.67
C ALA A 141 17.20 2.13 -6.31
N SER A 142 16.05 2.61 -5.82
CA SER A 142 14.83 1.85 -5.64
C SER A 142 13.93 1.93 -6.88
N ARG A 143 12.85 1.15 -6.87
CA ARG A 143 11.83 1.20 -7.93
C ARG A 143 10.99 2.48 -7.88
N THR A 144 10.97 3.18 -6.74
CA THR A 144 10.17 4.40 -6.50
C THR A 144 10.84 5.67 -7.04
N VAL A 145 12.14 5.64 -7.34
CA VAL A 145 12.88 6.81 -7.88
C VAL A 145 12.18 7.46 -9.09
N PRO A 146 11.68 6.72 -10.11
CA PRO A 146 10.95 7.32 -11.21
C PRO A 146 9.65 8.00 -10.77
N PHE A 147 8.88 7.37 -9.88
CA PHE A 147 7.65 7.96 -9.33
C PHE A 147 7.94 9.27 -8.60
N VAL A 148 8.91 9.28 -7.67
CA VAL A 148 9.33 10.49 -6.93
C VAL A 148 9.80 11.59 -7.88
N ALA A 149 10.63 11.23 -8.87
CA ALA A 149 11.14 12.17 -9.86
C ALA A 149 10.03 12.84 -10.68
N LYS A 150 8.97 12.09 -11.03
CA LYS A 150 7.81 12.63 -11.77
C LYS A 150 6.87 13.42 -10.88
N ALA A 151 6.61 12.97 -9.65
CA ALA A 151 5.73 13.63 -8.70
C ALA A 151 6.23 15.03 -8.30
N LEU A 152 7.54 15.17 -8.09
CA LEU A 152 8.15 16.42 -7.63
C LEU A 152 8.91 17.19 -8.71
N GLY A 153 9.02 16.63 -9.92
CA GLY A 153 9.79 17.23 -11.02
C GLY A 153 11.31 17.27 -10.75
N LEU A 154 11.82 16.37 -9.91
CA LEU A 154 13.22 16.35 -9.49
C LEU A 154 14.05 15.35 -10.33
N PRO A 155 15.19 15.75 -10.92
CA PRO A 155 16.03 14.86 -11.73
C PRO A 155 16.96 13.97 -10.88
N ILE A 156 16.39 13.27 -9.89
CA ILE A 156 17.10 12.55 -8.82
C ILE A 156 18.10 11.53 -9.37
N ALA A 157 17.70 10.69 -10.33
CA ALA A 157 18.59 9.68 -10.90
C ALA A 157 19.80 10.29 -11.63
N LYS A 158 19.59 11.43 -12.31
CA LYS A 158 20.68 12.13 -13.01
C LYS A 158 21.61 12.80 -11.99
N ALA A 159 21.07 13.41 -10.94
CA ALA A 159 21.85 13.97 -9.84
C ALA A 159 22.69 12.88 -9.13
N ALA A 160 22.11 11.72 -8.85
CA ALA A 160 22.83 10.57 -8.28
C ALA A 160 24.04 10.16 -9.13
N SER A 161 23.87 10.09 -10.45
CA SER A 161 24.98 9.78 -11.38
C SER A 161 26.09 10.82 -11.35
N LEU A 162 25.75 12.10 -11.23
CA LEU A 162 26.74 13.18 -11.10
C LEU A 162 27.49 13.13 -9.77
N ILE A 163 26.80 12.76 -8.69
CA ILE A 163 27.43 12.52 -7.38
C ILE A 163 28.42 11.36 -7.44
N MET A 164 28.04 10.27 -8.10
CA MET A 164 28.92 9.11 -8.26
C MET A 164 30.21 9.41 -9.04
N VAL A 165 30.20 10.44 -9.91
CA VAL A 165 31.41 10.92 -10.62
C VAL A 165 32.08 12.13 -9.96
N GLY A 166 31.67 12.49 -8.74
CA GLY A 166 32.38 13.43 -7.86
C GLY A 166 31.79 14.83 -7.74
N GLN A 167 30.58 15.12 -8.24
CA GLN A 167 29.91 16.39 -7.94
C GLN A 167 29.26 16.36 -6.55
N SER A 168 29.32 17.47 -5.81
CA SER A 168 28.58 17.61 -4.56
C SER A 168 27.13 18.05 -4.80
N ILE A 169 26.24 17.75 -3.86
CA ILE A 169 24.85 18.23 -3.85
C ILE A 169 24.83 19.75 -3.94
N ARG A 170 25.66 20.44 -3.13
CA ARG A 170 25.83 21.89 -3.23
C ARG A 170 26.12 22.38 -4.65
N SER A 171 27.06 21.76 -5.37
CA SER A 171 27.38 22.15 -6.75
C SER A 171 26.21 21.90 -7.72
N LEU A 172 25.44 20.84 -7.49
CA LEU A 172 24.23 20.55 -8.26
C LEU A 172 23.13 21.60 -8.01
N VAL A 173 23.00 22.09 -6.78
CA VAL A 173 22.07 23.17 -6.43
C VAL A 173 22.54 24.50 -7.05
N GLU A 174 23.81 24.85 -6.90
CA GLU A 174 24.39 26.11 -7.44
C GLU A 174 24.32 26.17 -8.98
N SER A 175 24.42 25.03 -9.67
CA SER A 175 24.27 24.95 -11.14
C SER A 175 22.81 24.94 -11.62
N GLY A 176 21.83 24.91 -10.71
CA GLY A 176 20.40 24.80 -11.02
C GLY A 176 19.96 23.40 -11.46
N MET A 177 20.82 22.39 -11.31
CA MET A 177 20.50 20.99 -11.60
C MET A 177 19.55 20.38 -10.56
N LEU A 178 19.65 20.83 -9.30
CA LEU A 178 18.70 20.55 -8.23
C LEU A 178 18.13 21.89 -7.70
N PRO A 179 16.85 21.95 -7.31
CA PRO A 179 16.35 23.10 -6.56
C PRO A 179 16.97 23.14 -5.15
N ALA A 180 17.00 24.31 -4.54
CA ALA A 180 17.57 24.49 -3.19
C ALA A 180 16.72 23.80 -2.11
N ALA A 181 15.39 23.80 -2.26
CA ALA A 181 14.49 23.07 -1.39
C ALA A 181 14.27 21.65 -1.91
N ASP A 182 14.60 20.66 -1.09
CA ASP A 182 14.50 19.25 -1.43
C ASP A 182 13.06 18.70 -1.28
N GLY A 183 12.91 17.39 -1.46
CA GLY A 183 11.63 16.69 -1.39
C GLY A 183 11.05 16.51 0.02
N SER A 184 11.74 16.97 1.07
CA SER A 184 11.18 17.02 2.43
C SER A 184 10.30 18.26 2.65
N VAL A 185 10.47 19.29 1.81
CA VAL A 185 9.70 20.54 1.87
C VAL A 185 8.56 20.49 0.86
N VAL A 186 7.34 20.33 1.37
CA VAL A 186 6.13 20.26 0.55
C VAL A 186 5.15 21.37 0.96
N PRO A 187 4.95 22.40 0.11
CA PRO A 187 3.94 23.44 0.34
C PRO A 187 2.54 22.87 0.60
N MET A 188 1.74 23.55 1.43
CA MET A 188 0.39 23.10 1.85
C MET A 188 -0.58 22.85 0.68
N ASP A 189 -0.43 23.58 -0.41
CA ASP A 189 -1.25 23.51 -1.62
C ASP A 189 -0.61 22.64 -2.72
N SER A 190 0.42 21.87 -2.37
CA SER A 190 1.03 20.94 -3.31
C SER A 190 0.04 19.84 -3.69
N PRO A 191 0.05 19.40 -4.97
CA PRO A 191 -0.75 18.26 -5.38
C PRO A 191 -0.30 16.99 -4.64
N VAL A 192 -1.21 16.03 -4.56
CA VAL A 192 -0.92 14.67 -4.12
C VAL A 192 -0.72 13.79 -5.35
N ALA A 193 0.37 13.05 -5.36
CA ALA A 193 0.63 11.95 -6.28
C ALA A 193 0.39 10.62 -5.56
N VAL A 194 -0.33 9.72 -6.22
CA VAL A 194 -0.60 8.36 -5.74
C VAL A 194 -0.03 7.37 -6.74
N LYS A 195 0.85 6.49 -6.29
CA LYS A 195 1.29 5.31 -7.03
C LYS A 195 0.34 4.16 -6.69
N GLU A 196 -0.19 3.48 -7.70
CA GLU A 196 -0.95 2.24 -7.53
C GLU A 196 -0.28 1.10 -8.30
N ALA A 197 -0.22 -0.08 -7.71
CA ALA A 197 0.33 -1.29 -8.30
C ALA A 197 -0.68 -1.96 -9.25
N VAL A 198 -0.18 -2.66 -10.28
CA VAL A 198 -1.01 -3.46 -11.20
C VAL A 198 -0.72 -4.94 -11.00
N LEU A 199 -1.72 -5.66 -10.47
CA LEU A 199 -1.60 -7.05 -10.03
C LEU A 199 -2.10 -8.04 -11.11
N PRO A 200 -1.34 -9.12 -11.38
CA PRO A 200 -1.66 -10.03 -12.48
C PRO A 200 -2.57 -11.20 -12.07
N PHE A 201 -3.27 -11.15 -10.92
CA PHE A 201 -3.95 -12.31 -10.31
C PHE A 201 -4.88 -13.06 -11.29
N LYS A 202 -5.62 -12.34 -12.13
CA LYS A 202 -6.52 -12.91 -13.14
C LYS A 202 -5.81 -13.83 -14.16
N ARG A 203 -4.51 -13.63 -14.39
CA ARG A 203 -3.73 -14.40 -15.36
C ARG A 203 -3.32 -15.78 -14.84
N PHE A 204 -3.40 -16.01 -13.54
CA PHE A 204 -2.87 -17.22 -12.91
C PHE A 204 -3.99 -18.04 -12.28
N ARG A 205 -3.99 -19.32 -12.61
CA ARG A 205 -4.91 -20.32 -12.04
C ARG A 205 -4.11 -21.40 -11.34
N THR A 206 -4.67 -21.92 -10.27
CA THR A 206 -4.22 -23.14 -9.56
C THR A 206 -4.31 -24.35 -10.48
N THR A 207 -3.71 -25.47 -10.07
CA THR A 207 -3.81 -26.76 -10.78
C THR A 207 -5.26 -27.22 -10.96
N GLU A 208 -6.13 -26.84 -10.03
CA GLU A 208 -7.57 -27.14 -10.03
C GLU A 208 -8.38 -26.14 -10.88
N GLY A 209 -7.72 -25.15 -11.50
CA GLY A 209 -8.34 -24.18 -12.39
C GLY A 209 -8.98 -22.97 -11.68
N LEU A 210 -8.87 -22.88 -10.35
CA LEU A 210 -9.32 -21.73 -9.56
C LEU A 210 -8.33 -20.57 -9.67
N ILE A 211 -8.81 -19.32 -9.60
CA ILE A 211 -7.93 -18.14 -9.57
C ILE A 211 -7.10 -18.17 -8.29
N VAL A 212 -5.82 -17.80 -8.38
CA VAL A 212 -4.92 -17.72 -7.23
C VAL A 212 -5.40 -16.70 -6.19
N ASP A 213 -5.07 -16.92 -4.92
CA ASP A 213 -5.45 -15.99 -3.86
C ASP A 213 -4.86 -14.59 -4.11
N SER A 214 -5.70 -13.57 -3.99
CA SER A 214 -5.36 -12.16 -4.17
C SER A 214 -4.98 -11.46 -2.87
N VAL A 215 -4.82 -12.20 -1.77
CA VAL A 215 -4.25 -11.64 -0.53
C VAL A 215 -2.86 -11.09 -0.81
N LEU A 216 -2.71 -9.81 -0.51
CA LEU A 216 -1.42 -9.14 -0.47
C LEU A 216 -0.63 -9.61 0.74
N GLY A 217 0.69 -9.69 0.60
CA GLY A 217 1.56 -10.17 1.66
C GLY A 217 2.98 -9.65 1.49
N PRO A 218 3.94 -10.23 2.21
CA PRO A 218 5.31 -9.71 2.26
C PRO A 218 6.12 -10.02 1.00
N GLU A 219 5.59 -10.79 0.05
CA GLU A 219 6.21 -11.07 -1.25
C GLU A 219 5.48 -10.30 -2.37
N MET A 220 6.26 -9.62 -3.22
CA MET A 220 5.78 -8.83 -4.35
C MET A 220 5.18 -9.72 -5.45
N ARG A 221 4.02 -9.32 -5.97
CA ARG A 221 3.34 -9.99 -7.09
C ARG A 221 2.96 -9.04 -8.23
N SER A 222 3.05 -7.73 -8.04
CA SER A 222 2.70 -6.74 -9.06
C SER A 222 3.66 -6.77 -10.25
N THR A 223 3.16 -6.37 -11.42
CA THR A 223 3.91 -6.38 -12.70
C THR A 223 4.15 -5.00 -13.28
N GLY A 224 3.43 -4.00 -12.77
CA GLY A 224 3.53 -2.61 -13.21
C GLY A 224 2.91 -1.68 -12.18
N GLU A 225 2.94 -0.40 -12.49
CA GLU A 225 2.41 0.66 -11.64
C GLU A 225 1.84 1.80 -12.50
N VAL A 226 0.89 2.55 -11.93
CA VAL A 226 0.34 3.78 -12.51
C VAL A 226 0.47 4.91 -11.49
N MET A 227 0.36 6.15 -11.98
CA MET A 227 0.42 7.35 -11.15
C MET A 227 -0.82 8.21 -11.38
N GLY A 228 -1.59 8.46 -10.33
CA GLY A 228 -2.61 9.49 -10.28
C GLY A 228 -2.06 10.76 -9.61
N ILE A 229 -2.30 11.94 -10.18
CA ILE A 229 -1.90 13.21 -9.57
C ILE A 229 -3.03 14.24 -9.66
N ASP A 230 -3.32 14.88 -8.53
CA ASP A 230 -4.33 15.93 -8.43
C ASP A 230 -4.10 16.84 -7.21
N SER A 231 -4.89 17.90 -7.13
CA SER A 231 -4.99 18.87 -6.03
C SER A 231 -5.18 18.28 -4.64
N ASN A 232 -5.70 17.05 -4.52
CA ASN A 232 -5.89 16.39 -3.22
C ASN A 232 -5.87 14.85 -3.36
N PHE A 233 -5.74 14.19 -2.20
CA PHE A 233 -5.65 12.73 -2.11
C PHE A 233 -6.85 11.99 -2.73
N PRO A 234 -8.13 12.31 -2.40
CA PRO A 234 -9.28 11.62 -2.97
C PRO A 234 -9.28 11.59 -4.51
N LYS A 235 -8.99 12.72 -5.16
CA LYS A 235 -8.92 12.82 -6.62
C LYS A 235 -7.71 12.07 -7.19
N ALA A 236 -6.54 12.20 -6.56
CA ALA A 236 -5.33 11.52 -7.00
C ALA A 236 -5.45 9.99 -6.90
N PHE A 237 -6.02 9.49 -5.80
CA PHE A 237 -6.32 8.07 -5.61
C PHE A 237 -7.35 7.60 -6.65
N ALA A 238 -8.45 8.33 -6.85
CA ALA A 238 -9.46 7.98 -7.86
C ALA A 238 -8.85 7.85 -9.27
N LYS A 239 -7.98 8.78 -9.67
CA LYS A 239 -7.23 8.71 -10.94
C LYS A 239 -6.31 7.49 -11.03
N SER A 240 -5.65 7.12 -9.93
CA SER A 240 -4.82 5.92 -9.90
C SER A 240 -5.64 4.64 -10.09
N GLN A 241 -6.82 4.56 -9.47
CA GLN A 241 -7.75 3.43 -9.62
C GLN A 241 -8.33 3.36 -11.04
N GLU A 242 -8.70 4.50 -11.62
CA GLU A 242 -9.14 4.61 -13.01
C GLU A 242 -8.08 4.05 -13.96
N ALA A 243 -6.81 4.46 -13.76
CA ALA A 243 -5.70 4.05 -14.62
C ALA A 243 -5.31 2.57 -14.45
N ALA A 244 -5.35 2.03 -13.22
CA ALA A 244 -4.95 0.65 -12.95
C ALA A 244 -6.05 -0.37 -13.28
N TYR A 245 -7.30 -0.03 -12.97
CA TYR A 245 -8.40 -1.00 -12.87
C TYR A 245 -9.67 -0.60 -13.62
N GLY A 246 -9.71 0.60 -14.25
CA GLY A 246 -10.90 1.11 -14.95
C GLY A 246 -11.92 1.77 -14.03
N GLY A 247 -11.52 2.12 -12.81
CA GLY A 247 -12.31 2.96 -11.89
C GLY A 247 -12.98 2.19 -10.76
N LEU A 248 -13.69 2.91 -9.90
CA LEU A 248 -14.50 2.34 -8.82
C LEU A 248 -15.99 2.54 -9.11
N PRO A 249 -16.86 1.56 -8.79
CA PRO A 249 -18.30 1.73 -8.82
C PRO A 249 -18.73 2.92 -7.96
N THR A 250 -19.72 3.66 -8.46
CA THR A 250 -20.28 4.83 -7.75
C THR A 250 -21.68 4.58 -7.20
N SER A 251 -22.27 3.42 -7.45
CA SER A 251 -23.55 2.96 -6.91
C SER A 251 -23.60 1.43 -6.92
N GLY A 252 -24.64 0.85 -6.32
CA GLY A 252 -24.86 -0.60 -6.29
C GLY A 252 -24.71 -1.20 -4.90
N SER A 253 -24.13 -2.39 -4.83
CA SER A 253 -24.08 -3.25 -3.65
C SER A 253 -22.65 -3.49 -3.15
N VAL A 254 -22.44 -3.35 -1.85
CA VAL A 254 -21.14 -3.59 -1.20
C VAL A 254 -21.26 -4.76 -0.23
N PHE A 255 -20.46 -5.80 -0.43
CA PHE A 255 -20.33 -6.89 0.54
C PHE A 255 -19.20 -6.62 1.53
N VAL A 256 -19.49 -6.81 2.83
CA VAL A 256 -18.56 -6.56 3.94
C VAL A 256 -18.41 -7.80 4.81
N SER A 257 -17.18 -8.32 4.89
CA SER A 257 -16.82 -9.38 5.83
C SER A 257 -15.41 -9.18 6.36
N VAL A 258 -15.30 -8.74 7.61
CA VAL A 258 -14.01 -8.36 8.22
C VAL A 258 -13.65 -9.24 9.42
N ALA A 259 -12.35 -9.31 9.72
CA ALA A 259 -11.82 -9.90 10.93
C ALA A 259 -12.22 -9.11 12.19
N ASP A 260 -12.17 -9.76 13.36
CA ASP A 260 -12.58 -9.13 14.61
C ASP A 260 -11.78 -7.88 14.98
N ARG A 261 -10.48 -7.82 14.63
CA ARG A 261 -9.62 -6.65 14.87
C ARG A 261 -10.10 -5.41 14.11
N ASP A 262 -10.68 -5.60 12.93
CA ASP A 262 -11.10 -4.53 12.02
C ASP A 262 -12.53 -4.05 12.27
N LYS A 263 -13.32 -4.80 13.06
CA LYS A 263 -14.73 -4.50 13.36
C LYS A 263 -14.97 -3.11 13.94
N ARG A 264 -13.98 -2.53 14.63
CA ARG A 264 -14.09 -1.15 15.13
C ARG A 264 -13.88 -0.14 14.00
N ALA A 265 -12.85 -0.36 13.17
CA ALA A 265 -12.42 0.60 12.16
C ALA A 265 -13.33 0.61 10.91
N ILE A 266 -14.06 -0.49 10.65
CA ILE A 266 -14.96 -0.62 9.50
C ILE A 266 -16.24 0.25 9.58
N ILE A 267 -16.62 0.71 10.77
CA ILE A 267 -17.92 1.37 11.00
C ILE A 267 -18.07 2.65 10.17
N LEU A 268 -17.10 3.58 10.27
CA LEU A 268 -17.19 4.86 9.57
C LEU A 268 -17.06 4.72 8.04
N PRO A 269 -16.15 3.91 7.49
CA PRO A 269 -16.12 3.64 6.06
C PRO A 269 -17.43 3.07 5.51
N VAL A 270 -18.04 2.10 6.19
CA VAL A 270 -19.32 1.51 5.72
C VAL A 270 -20.49 2.48 5.88
N LEU A 271 -20.52 3.27 6.96
CA LEU A 271 -21.52 4.34 7.10
C LEU A 271 -21.43 5.32 5.93
N ARG A 272 -20.22 5.70 5.52
CA ARG A 272 -20.00 6.58 4.39
C ARG A 272 -20.51 5.96 3.08
N LEU A 273 -20.24 4.67 2.84
CA LEU A 273 -20.78 3.97 1.67
C LEU A 273 -22.32 3.94 1.68
N GLN A 274 -22.95 3.69 2.83
CA GLN A 274 -24.41 3.74 2.94
C GLN A 274 -24.95 5.16 2.67
N GLN A 275 -24.27 6.22 3.16
CA GLN A 275 -24.62 7.61 2.87
C GLN A 275 -24.47 7.98 1.39
N LEU A 276 -23.54 7.33 0.67
CA LEU A 276 -23.37 7.47 -0.77
C LEU A 276 -24.44 6.72 -1.57
N GLY A 277 -25.29 5.93 -0.90
CA GLY A 277 -26.44 5.24 -1.48
C GLY A 277 -26.20 3.77 -1.82
N PHE A 278 -25.11 3.16 -1.37
CA PHE A 278 -24.87 1.73 -1.58
C PHE A 278 -25.76 0.86 -0.69
N GLU A 279 -26.24 -0.26 -1.22
CA GLU A 279 -26.82 -1.35 -0.42
C GLU A 279 -25.67 -2.11 0.26
N ILE A 280 -25.77 -2.31 1.58
CA ILE A 280 -24.75 -3.03 2.34
C ILE A 280 -25.20 -4.49 2.55
N LEU A 281 -24.36 -5.43 2.13
CA LEU A 281 -24.48 -6.85 2.44
C LEU A 281 -23.37 -7.25 3.40
N ALA A 282 -23.64 -8.08 4.39
CA ALA A 282 -22.63 -8.47 5.37
C ALA A 282 -22.82 -9.88 5.93
N THR A 283 -21.72 -10.51 6.35
CA THR A 283 -21.78 -11.74 7.15
C THR A 283 -22.37 -11.46 8.53
N LEU A 284 -22.98 -12.47 9.17
CA LEU A 284 -23.73 -12.28 10.43
C LEU A 284 -22.96 -11.47 11.49
N GLY A 285 -21.73 -11.89 11.80
CA GLY A 285 -20.92 -11.22 12.81
C GLY A 285 -20.49 -9.79 12.44
N THR A 286 -20.45 -9.46 11.16
CA THR A 286 -20.22 -8.08 10.67
C THR A 286 -21.53 -7.28 10.69
N ALA A 287 -22.66 -7.87 10.28
CA ALA A 287 -23.97 -7.22 10.30
C ALA A 287 -24.40 -6.83 11.73
N GLU A 288 -24.11 -7.65 12.73
CA GLU A 288 -24.42 -7.36 14.14
C GLU A 288 -23.77 -6.07 14.63
N ILE A 289 -22.49 -5.84 14.30
CA ILE A 289 -21.79 -4.62 14.71
C ILE A 289 -22.29 -3.39 13.95
N LEU A 290 -22.62 -3.55 12.66
CA LEU A 290 -23.11 -2.47 11.82
C LEU A 290 -24.49 -2.01 12.31
N SER A 291 -25.38 -2.96 12.59
CA SER A 291 -26.73 -2.71 13.12
C SER A 291 -26.70 -1.97 14.46
N ARG A 292 -25.80 -2.35 15.38
CA ARG A 292 -25.61 -1.65 16.67
C ARG A 292 -25.14 -0.20 16.52
N ASN A 293 -24.56 0.15 15.37
CA ASN A 293 -24.12 1.50 15.03
C ASN A 293 -25.08 2.21 14.06
N GLY A 294 -26.29 1.69 13.87
CA GLY A 294 -27.33 2.32 13.03
C GLY A 294 -27.11 2.16 11.52
N ILE A 295 -26.26 1.23 11.10
CA ILE A 295 -26.01 0.92 9.70
C ILE A 295 -26.86 -0.30 9.33
N ALA A 296 -27.73 -0.16 8.33
CA ALA A 296 -28.54 -1.25 7.82
C ALA A 296 -27.69 -2.13 6.90
N ALA A 297 -27.68 -3.44 7.15
CA ALA A 297 -27.01 -4.40 6.31
C ALA A 297 -27.89 -5.64 6.12
N ARG A 298 -27.99 -6.12 4.88
CA ARG A 298 -28.59 -7.40 4.54
C ARG A 298 -27.63 -8.52 4.94
N VAL A 299 -28.07 -9.42 5.82
CA VAL A 299 -27.26 -10.58 6.21
C VAL A 299 -27.19 -11.55 5.04
N VAL A 300 -25.97 -11.98 4.67
CA VAL A 300 -25.74 -12.98 3.62
C VAL A 300 -24.84 -14.11 4.13
N ARG A 301 -24.96 -15.28 3.50
CA ARG A 301 -24.24 -16.49 3.92
C ARG A 301 -22.84 -16.53 3.29
N LYS A 302 -21.87 -17.08 4.02
CA LYS A 302 -20.56 -17.47 3.47
C LYS A 302 -20.70 -18.68 2.54
N PHE A 303 -19.59 -19.05 1.91
CA PHE A 303 -19.54 -20.18 0.99
C PHE A 303 -19.81 -21.53 1.68
N ASP A 304 -19.16 -21.81 2.82
CA ASP A 304 -19.34 -23.10 3.49
C ASP A 304 -20.69 -23.21 4.25
N HIS A 305 -21.27 -24.41 4.22
CA HIS A 305 -22.61 -24.78 4.70
C HIS A 305 -22.80 -24.70 6.23
N GLY A 306 -21.80 -24.28 6.98
CA GLY A 306 -21.77 -24.30 8.45
C GLY A 306 -22.42 -23.11 9.15
N ASP A 307 -22.72 -22.02 8.44
CA ASP A 307 -23.33 -20.84 9.05
C ASP A 307 -24.86 -21.01 9.13
N VAL A 308 -25.44 -20.80 10.31
CA VAL A 308 -26.87 -21.04 10.67
C VAL A 308 -27.80 -20.00 10.02
N SER A 309 -27.34 -19.33 8.96
CA SER A 309 -28.10 -18.32 8.24
C SER A 309 -29.15 -18.97 7.33
N VAL A 310 -30.24 -18.24 7.14
CA VAL A 310 -31.55 -18.65 6.58
C VAL A 310 -31.43 -19.69 5.45
N LYS A 311 -31.92 -20.92 5.71
CA LYS A 311 -31.98 -21.98 4.69
C LYS A 311 -32.72 -21.47 3.45
N GLY A 312 -32.04 -21.48 2.30
CA GLY A 312 -32.63 -21.16 1.00
C GLY A 312 -32.17 -19.83 0.37
N GLU A 313 -31.43 -18.98 1.08
CA GLU A 313 -30.86 -17.76 0.48
C GLU A 313 -29.52 -18.02 -0.23
N PRO A 314 -29.19 -17.33 -1.34
CA PRO A 314 -27.92 -17.52 -2.03
C PRO A 314 -26.71 -17.13 -1.15
N SER A 315 -25.60 -17.84 -1.34
CA SER A 315 -24.31 -17.47 -0.74
C SER A 315 -23.73 -16.22 -1.38
N ILE A 316 -22.77 -15.57 -0.72
CA ILE A 316 -22.10 -14.41 -1.29
C ILE A 316 -21.37 -14.73 -2.62
N VAL A 317 -20.78 -15.91 -2.75
CA VAL A 317 -20.12 -16.34 -3.99
C VAL A 317 -21.14 -16.47 -5.12
N GLU A 318 -22.33 -16.99 -4.83
CA GLU A 318 -23.43 -17.03 -5.81
C GLU A 318 -23.90 -15.63 -6.18
N LEU A 319 -24.03 -14.71 -5.22
CA LEU A 319 -24.43 -13.32 -5.49
C LEU A 319 -23.39 -12.58 -6.34
N ILE A 320 -22.09 -12.80 -6.12
CA ILE A 320 -21.02 -12.28 -6.98
C ILE A 320 -21.15 -12.83 -8.40
N ASN A 321 -21.33 -14.15 -8.55
CA ASN A 321 -21.49 -14.80 -9.85
C ASN A 321 -22.77 -14.37 -10.59
N LEU A 322 -23.80 -13.93 -9.86
CA LEU A 322 -25.04 -13.37 -10.39
C LEU A 322 -24.97 -11.85 -10.62
N SER A 323 -23.79 -11.23 -10.45
CA SER A 323 -23.57 -9.78 -10.61
C SER A 323 -24.49 -8.93 -9.72
N GLN A 324 -24.76 -9.40 -8.49
CA GLN A 324 -25.54 -8.67 -7.48
C GLN A 324 -24.67 -7.97 -6.43
N VAL A 325 -23.36 -7.92 -6.67
CA VAL A 325 -22.34 -7.29 -5.81
C VAL A 325 -21.40 -6.51 -6.70
N ASP A 326 -21.14 -5.25 -6.34
CA ASP A 326 -20.30 -4.34 -7.11
C ASP A 326 -18.96 -4.09 -6.42
N ILE A 327 -18.90 -4.20 -5.08
CA ILE A 327 -17.67 -4.03 -4.29
C ILE A 327 -17.58 -5.12 -3.23
N VAL A 328 -16.37 -5.66 -3.04
CA VAL A 328 -16.08 -6.67 -2.00
C VAL A 328 -15.06 -6.11 -1.00
N ILE A 329 -15.42 -6.14 0.28
CA ILE A 329 -14.54 -5.81 1.40
C ILE A 329 -14.32 -7.09 2.21
N ASN A 330 -13.12 -7.64 2.14
CA ASN A 330 -12.78 -8.87 2.85
C ASN A 330 -11.39 -8.79 3.51
N THR A 331 -11.36 -8.52 4.82
CA THR A 331 -10.09 -8.52 5.56
C THR A 331 -9.72 -9.93 6.02
N PRO A 332 -8.47 -10.40 5.80
CA PRO A 332 -8.05 -11.75 6.19
C PRO A 332 -8.10 -11.97 7.71
N SER A 333 -8.60 -13.14 8.12
CA SER A 333 -8.57 -13.65 9.49
C SER A 333 -7.75 -14.96 9.57
N GLY A 334 -7.52 -15.47 10.80
CA GLY A 334 -6.65 -16.63 11.06
C GLY A 334 -7.02 -17.93 10.32
N ARG A 335 -6.28 -19.01 10.61
CA ARG A 335 -6.22 -20.27 9.83
C ARG A 335 -7.55 -20.83 9.31
N SER A 336 -8.61 -20.91 10.14
CA SER A 336 -9.90 -21.51 9.75
C SER A 336 -10.77 -20.61 8.88
N ALA A 337 -10.65 -19.29 9.01
CA ALA A 337 -11.40 -18.31 8.23
C ALA A 337 -10.76 -18.04 6.85
N ARG A 338 -9.59 -18.62 6.57
CA ARG A 338 -8.88 -18.47 5.28
C ARG A 338 -9.58 -19.16 4.12
N VAL A 339 -10.22 -20.31 4.32
CA VAL A 339 -10.84 -21.09 3.23
C VAL A 339 -12.06 -20.36 2.67
N ASP A 340 -13.00 -19.96 3.53
CA ASP A 340 -14.15 -19.15 3.10
C ASP A 340 -13.73 -17.80 2.49
N GLY A 341 -12.73 -17.15 3.10
CA GLY A 341 -12.21 -15.89 2.58
C GLY A 341 -11.57 -16.04 1.20
N TYR A 342 -10.85 -17.14 0.97
CA TYR A 342 -10.22 -17.45 -0.31
C TYR A 342 -11.27 -17.53 -1.42
N GLU A 343 -12.35 -18.29 -1.22
CA GLU A 343 -13.40 -18.45 -2.22
C GLU A 343 -14.08 -17.12 -2.57
N ILE A 344 -14.34 -16.27 -1.57
CA ILE A 344 -14.92 -14.93 -1.77
C ILE A 344 -13.99 -14.07 -2.62
N ARG A 345 -12.70 -14.03 -2.29
CA ARG A 345 -11.71 -13.21 -3.00
C ARG A 345 -11.46 -13.73 -4.42
N ALA A 346 -11.37 -15.05 -4.59
CA ALA A 346 -11.23 -15.68 -5.90
C ALA A 346 -12.43 -15.36 -6.80
N ALA A 347 -13.66 -15.40 -6.25
CA ALA A 347 -14.87 -15.01 -6.97
C ALA A 347 -14.88 -13.52 -7.36
N ALA A 348 -14.48 -12.63 -6.43
CA ALA A 348 -14.39 -11.20 -6.70
C ALA A 348 -13.40 -10.88 -7.83
N VAL A 349 -12.20 -11.47 -7.78
CA VAL A 349 -11.18 -11.32 -8.83
C VAL A 349 -11.64 -11.92 -10.16
N ALA A 350 -12.35 -13.05 -10.14
CA ALA A 350 -12.90 -13.67 -11.34
C ALA A 350 -13.94 -12.78 -12.05
N ALA A 351 -14.71 -12.04 -11.25
CA ALA A 351 -15.75 -11.13 -11.71
C ALA A 351 -15.25 -9.70 -11.99
N ASP A 352 -13.93 -9.44 -11.91
CA ASP A 352 -13.32 -8.11 -12.05
C ASP A 352 -13.92 -7.06 -11.07
N LEU A 353 -14.33 -7.49 -9.87
CA LEU A 353 -14.86 -6.60 -8.86
C LEU A 353 -13.74 -5.96 -8.04
N PRO A 354 -13.85 -4.66 -7.69
CA PRO A 354 -13.01 -4.05 -6.68
C PRO A 354 -13.03 -4.84 -5.38
N LEU A 355 -11.84 -5.25 -4.94
CA LEU A 355 -11.63 -6.05 -3.73
C LEU A 355 -10.70 -5.30 -2.78
N PHE A 356 -11.22 -4.92 -1.63
CA PHE A 356 -10.45 -4.28 -0.57
C PHE A 356 -10.13 -5.31 0.53
N THR A 357 -8.83 -5.49 0.80
CA THR A 357 -8.35 -6.47 1.80
C THR A 357 -7.84 -5.83 3.09
N THR A 358 -7.72 -4.50 3.12
CA THR A 358 -7.32 -3.71 4.29
C THR A 358 -8.30 -2.57 4.56
N ILE A 359 -8.32 -2.08 5.80
CA ILE A 359 -9.17 -0.94 6.17
C ILE A 359 -8.65 0.37 5.58
N ALA A 360 -7.33 0.53 5.45
CA ALA A 360 -6.73 1.74 4.91
C ALA A 360 -7.08 1.94 3.42
N GLN A 361 -7.00 0.87 2.60
CA GLN A 361 -7.46 0.92 1.20
C GLN A 361 -8.95 1.27 1.09
N LEU A 362 -9.78 0.71 1.97
CA LEU A 362 -11.20 1.03 1.99
C LEU A 362 -11.45 2.50 2.36
N GLY A 363 -10.72 3.04 3.32
CA GLY A 363 -10.77 4.45 3.69
C GLY A 363 -10.43 5.36 2.50
N ALA A 364 -9.36 5.02 1.77
CA ALA A 364 -8.96 5.71 0.55
C ALA A 364 -10.07 5.67 -0.52
N ALA A 365 -10.60 4.48 -0.83
CA ALA A 365 -11.66 4.30 -1.79
C ALA A 365 -12.95 5.05 -1.41
N GLY A 366 -13.38 4.95 -0.15
CA GLY A 366 -14.57 5.63 0.35
C GLY A 366 -14.49 7.17 0.27
N ALA A 367 -13.30 7.73 0.46
CA ALA A 367 -13.06 9.17 0.27
C ALA A 367 -13.10 9.58 -1.21
N SER A 368 -12.72 8.68 -2.11
CA SER A 368 -12.57 8.94 -3.55
C SER A 368 -13.84 8.78 -4.39
N ILE A 369 -14.85 8.03 -3.93
CA ILE A 369 -16.07 7.73 -4.73
C ILE A 369 -16.79 9.00 -5.21
N GLU A 370 -16.89 10.05 -4.38
CA GLU A 370 -17.51 11.32 -4.81
C GLU A 370 -16.68 12.02 -5.90
N SER A 371 -15.34 11.99 -5.78
CA SER A 371 -14.46 12.59 -6.79
C SER A 371 -14.61 11.93 -8.17
N ILE A 372 -14.97 10.65 -8.22
CA ILE A 372 -15.26 9.95 -9.48
C ILE A 372 -16.53 10.50 -10.13
N ARG A 373 -17.56 10.81 -9.34
CA ARG A 373 -18.84 11.37 -9.84
C ARG A 373 -18.67 12.78 -10.43
N ASP A 374 -17.80 13.58 -9.82
CA ASP A 374 -17.53 14.95 -10.26
C ASP A 374 -16.64 15.01 -11.52
N GLY A 375 -15.92 13.93 -11.81
CA GLY A 375 -14.96 13.86 -12.91
C GLY A 375 -13.61 14.52 -12.59
N PHE A 376 -12.70 14.48 -13.56
CA PHE A 376 -11.31 14.89 -13.38
C PHE A 376 -10.89 15.98 -14.36
N GLU A 377 -10.08 16.92 -13.87
CA GLU A 377 -9.29 17.81 -14.71
C GLU A 377 -7.91 17.19 -15.01
N VAL A 378 -7.35 17.49 -16.18
CA VAL A 378 -6.02 17.03 -16.59
C VAL A 378 -5.04 18.19 -16.57
N LYS A 379 -3.83 17.93 -16.07
CA LYS A 379 -2.72 18.89 -16.02
C LYS A 379 -1.42 18.19 -16.41
N SER A 380 -0.60 18.85 -17.20
CA SER A 380 0.68 18.29 -17.64
C SER A 380 1.71 18.28 -16.50
N LEU A 381 2.70 17.39 -16.58
CA LEU A 381 3.79 17.37 -15.59
C LEU A 381 4.62 18.66 -15.61
N GLN A 382 4.69 19.32 -16.76
CA GLN A 382 5.37 20.60 -16.95
C GLN A 382 4.66 21.70 -16.17
N ASP A 383 3.33 21.76 -16.23
CA ASP A 383 2.54 22.74 -15.48
C ASP A 383 2.67 22.49 -13.97
N TYR A 384 2.59 21.23 -13.52
CA TYR A 384 2.82 20.88 -12.12
C TYR A 384 4.20 21.30 -11.63
N ALA A 385 5.25 21.05 -12.43
CA ALA A 385 6.62 21.44 -12.09
C ALA A 385 6.78 22.96 -12.04
N SER A 386 6.16 23.70 -12.97
CA SER A 386 6.18 25.17 -12.99
C SER A 386 5.49 25.74 -11.75
N GLU A 387 4.28 25.30 -11.43
CA GLU A 387 3.56 25.77 -10.25
C GLU A 387 4.30 25.41 -8.94
N ARG A 388 4.95 24.24 -8.88
CA ARG A 388 5.78 23.89 -7.73
C ARG A 388 6.96 24.84 -7.57
N ALA A 389 7.64 25.19 -8.66
CA ALA A 389 8.74 26.15 -8.63
C ALA A 389 8.27 27.53 -8.11
N ASP A 390 7.11 28.00 -8.57
CA ASP A 390 6.50 29.26 -8.10
C ASP A 390 6.16 29.21 -6.60
N ARG A 391 5.58 28.09 -6.12
CA ARG A 391 5.26 27.89 -4.69
C ARG A 391 6.51 27.87 -3.82
N LEU A 392 7.57 27.18 -4.25
CA LEU A 392 8.82 27.16 -3.51
C LEU A 392 9.48 28.53 -3.45
N ALA A 393 9.43 29.29 -4.54
CA ALA A 393 9.95 30.66 -4.57
C ALA A 393 9.19 31.59 -3.59
N ALA A 394 7.91 31.33 -3.34
CA ALA A 394 7.11 32.09 -2.38
C ALA A 394 7.38 31.75 -0.89
N LEU A 395 8.13 30.67 -0.60
CA LEU A 395 8.53 30.29 0.75
C LEU A 395 9.85 30.93 1.21
N VAL A 396 10.61 31.52 0.29
CA VAL A 396 11.89 32.22 0.51
C VAL A 396 11.64 33.72 0.52
#